data_AF-A0A6B0Y3S6-F1
#
_entry.id   AF-A0A6B0Y3S6-F1
#
_cell.length_a   1.000
_cell.length_b   1.000
_cell.length_c   1.000
_cell.angle_alpha   90.00
_cell.angle_beta   90.00
_cell.angle_gamma   90.00
#
_symmetry.space_group_name_H-M   'P 1'
#
loop_
_entity.id
_entity.type
_entity.pdbx_description
1 polymer ?
#
loop_
_entity_poly.entity_id
_entity_poly.type
_entity_poly.pdbx_seq_one_letter_code
_entity_poly.pdbx_strand_id
1 'polypeptide(L)'
;MILVDTSVWVDHLHRPDARMLEHLRDDNVLMHTMVIGELACGNLPDRAAKMAMLQGLPRISELSNNVVTARIEQRKLMGRGIGFVDAHLVLSAVERKDTRFWTRDRRLHQVAGDLGVAFVEDDGNG
;
A
#
# COMPACT_ATOMS: atom_id res chain seq x y z
N MET A 1 6.84 6.08 -8.13
CA MET A 1 6.94 5.15 -6.97
C MET A 1 5.56 4.58 -6.66
N ILE A 2 5.50 3.41 -6.03
CA ILE A 2 4.25 2.69 -5.73
C ILE A 2 4.23 2.30 -4.26
N LEU A 3 3.31 2.85 -3.48
CA LEU A 3 3.00 2.34 -2.15
C LEU A 3 2.11 1.11 -2.28
N VAL A 4 2.58 0.01 -1.72
CA VAL A 4 1.91 -1.29 -1.84
C VAL A 4 1.20 -1.65 -0.54
N ASP A 5 -0.08 -1.94 -0.64
CA ASP A 5 -0.95 -2.41 0.43
C ASP A 5 -0.65 -3.87 0.84
N THR A 6 -1.07 -4.24 2.06
CA THR A 6 -0.91 -5.59 2.62
C THR A 6 -1.58 -6.65 1.75
N SER A 7 -2.75 -6.37 1.17
CA SER A 7 -3.43 -7.33 0.26
C SER A 7 -2.54 -7.73 -0.92
N VAL A 8 -1.77 -6.78 -1.47
CA VAL A 8 -0.88 -7.04 -2.60
C VAL A 8 0.29 -7.91 -2.17
N TRP A 9 0.91 -7.55 -1.04
CA TRP A 9 2.01 -8.29 -0.43
C TRP A 9 1.63 -9.71 -0.07
N VAL A 10 0.46 -9.91 0.53
CA VAL A 10 -0.02 -11.24 0.94
C VAL A 10 -0.07 -12.16 -0.26
N ASP A 11 -0.66 -11.78 -1.39
CA ASP A 11 -0.69 -12.72 -2.52
C ASP A 11 0.70 -12.90 -3.13
N HIS A 12 1.52 -11.85 -3.24
CA HIS A 12 2.89 -11.99 -3.76
C HIS A 12 3.75 -12.96 -2.93
N LEU A 13 3.61 -12.91 -1.59
CA LEU A 13 4.35 -13.77 -0.67
C LEU A 13 3.85 -15.22 -0.67
N HIS A 14 2.59 -15.45 -1.05
CA HIS A 14 2.02 -16.79 -1.27
C HIS A 14 2.34 -17.34 -2.66
N ARG A 15 2.25 -16.50 -3.69
CA ARG A 15 2.53 -16.80 -5.09
C ARG A 15 3.21 -15.59 -5.73
N PRO A 16 4.46 -15.70 -6.18
CA PRO A 16 5.17 -14.57 -6.78
C PRO A 16 4.37 -13.91 -7.90
N ASP A 17 4.09 -12.62 -7.71
CA ASP A 17 3.49 -11.73 -8.71
C ASP A 17 4.60 -11.12 -9.58
N ALA A 18 4.53 -11.32 -10.90
CA ALA A 18 5.55 -10.88 -11.85
C ALA A 18 5.70 -9.35 -11.92
N ARG A 19 4.60 -8.59 -11.82
CA ARG A 19 4.62 -7.13 -11.82
C ARG A 19 5.27 -6.60 -10.54
N MET A 20 4.96 -7.24 -9.41
CA MET A 20 5.64 -6.91 -8.16
C MET A 20 7.15 -7.16 -8.26
N LEU A 21 7.57 -8.29 -8.84
CA LEU A 21 9.00 -8.57 -9.04
C LEU A 21 9.69 -7.52 -9.92
N GLU A 22 9.02 -7.07 -10.99
CA GLU A 22 9.51 -5.99 -11.84
C GLU A 22 9.67 -4.68 -11.07
N HIS A 23 8.64 -4.25 -10.33
CA HIS A 23 8.71 -3.04 -9.53
C HIS A 23 9.74 -3.11 -8.39
N LEU A 24 9.96 -4.28 -7.81
CA LEU A 24 11.01 -4.49 -6.81
C LEU A 24 12.41 -4.39 -7.44
N ARG A 25 12.61 -4.95 -8.63
CA ARG A 25 13.87 -4.85 -9.37
C ARG A 25 14.20 -3.41 -9.76
N ASP A 26 13.17 -2.63 -10.09
CA ASP A 26 13.31 -1.25 -10.55
C ASP A 26 13.25 -0.24 -9.39
N ASP A 27 13.38 -0.70 -8.13
CA ASP A 27 13.36 0.13 -6.91
C ASP A 27 12.12 1.03 -6.78
N ASN A 28 10.99 0.61 -7.36
CA ASN A 28 9.78 1.41 -7.45
C ASN A 28 8.80 1.21 -6.29
N VAL A 29 9.06 0.24 -5.40
CA VAL A 29 8.16 -0.14 -4.30
C VAL A 29 8.47 0.66 -3.03
N LEU A 30 7.42 1.20 -2.41
CA LEU A 30 7.44 1.85 -1.11
C LEU A 30 6.72 1.01 -0.06
N MET A 31 7.25 1.06 1.16
CA MET A 31 6.63 0.48 2.36
C MET A 31 6.05 1.54 3.28
N HIS A 32 5.04 1.16 4.06
CA HIS A 32 4.51 1.92 5.18
C HIS A 32 4.55 1.06 6.45
N THR A 33 4.81 1.67 7.61
CA THR A 33 4.97 0.92 8.87
C THR A 33 3.73 0.09 9.25
N MET A 34 2.53 0.58 8.93
CA MET A 34 1.29 -0.19 9.14
C MET A 34 1.27 -1.50 8.32
N VAL A 35 1.70 -1.50 7.05
CA VAL A 35 1.79 -2.71 6.22
C VAL A 35 2.81 -3.69 6.80
N ILE A 36 3.97 -3.19 7.25
CA ILE A 36 4.97 -4.02 7.92
C ILE A 36 4.38 -4.65 9.19
N GLY A 37 3.61 -3.89 9.96
CA GLY A 37 2.93 -4.36 11.17
C GLY A 37 1.91 -5.45 10.88
N GLU A 38 1.05 -5.26 9.88
CA GLU A 38 0.05 -6.26 9.47
C GLU A 38 0.71 -7.56 8.99
N LEU A 39 1.76 -7.47 8.15
CA LEU A 39 2.53 -8.64 7.71
C LEU A 39 3.25 -9.33 8.88
N ALA A 40 3.75 -8.56 9.85
CA ALA A 40 4.38 -9.12 11.05
C ALA A 40 3.38 -9.89 11.94
N CYS A 41 2.10 -9.50 11.96
CA CYS A 41 1.05 -10.25 12.66
C CYS A 41 0.70 -11.57 11.95
N GLY A 42 0.95 -11.68 10.65
CA GLY A 42 0.71 -12.89 9.87
C GLY A 42 1.74 -13.99 10.06
N ASN A 43 1.40 -15.19 9.58
CA ASN A 43 2.34 -16.30 9.47
C ASN A 43 3.09 -16.21 8.13
N LEU A 44 4.42 -16.24 8.17
CA LEU A 44 5.27 -16.10 6.99
C LEU A 44 6.31 -17.23 6.97
N PRO A 45 6.38 -18.06 5.91
CA PRO A 45 7.50 -18.97 5.76
C PRO A 45 8.79 -18.17 5.56
N ASP A 46 9.91 -18.67 6.08
CA ASP A 46 11.20 -17.95 6.11
C ASP A 46 11.09 -16.55 6.71
N ARG A 47 10.28 -16.43 7.78
CA ARG A 47 9.91 -15.16 8.43
C ARG A 47 11.07 -14.19 8.61
N ALA A 48 12.21 -14.66 9.11
CA ALA A 48 13.37 -13.80 9.36
C ALA A 48 13.88 -13.14 8.07
N ALA A 49 14.04 -13.92 7.00
CA ALA A 49 14.53 -13.43 5.71
C ALA A 49 13.50 -12.49 5.05
N LYS A 50 12.22 -12.87 5.04
CA LYS A 50 11.16 -12.04 4.44
C LYS A 50 10.98 -10.71 5.19
N MET A 51 10.98 -10.73 6.52
CA MET A 51 10.86 -9.51 7.31
C MET A 51 12.08 -8.60 7.13
N ALA A 52 13.29 -9.16 7.05
CA ALA A 52 14.50 -8.37 6.78
C ALA A 52 14.43 -7.69 5.40
N MET A 53 13.99 -8.41 4.36
CA MET A 53 13.76 -7.84 3.02
C MET A 53 12.74 -6.69 3.07
N LEU A 54 11.56 -6.94 3.64
CA LEU A 54 10.48 -5.93 3.73
C LEU A 54 10.93 -4.67 4.50
N GLN A 55 11.71 -4.85 5.56
CA GLN A 55 12.21 -3.74 6.37
C GLN A 55 13.32 -2.93 5.67
N GLY A 56 14.02 -3.53 4.72
CA GLY A 56 15.07 -2.90 3.92
C GLY A 56 14.54 -2.06 2.74
N LEU A 57 13.26 -2.19 2.38
CA LEU A 57 12.65 -1.41 1.31
C LEU A 57 12.48 0.08 1.68
N PRO A 58 12.51 1.00 0.70
CA PRO A 58 12.29 2.41 0.95
C PRO A 58 10.92 2.67 1.60
N ARG A 59 10.88 3.56 2.59
CA ARG A 59 9.63 3.90 3.30
C ARG A 59 9.05 5.21 2.80
N ILE A 60 7.73 5.28 2.79
CA ILE A 60 7.00 6.55 2.64
C ILE A 60 6.93 7.27 3.98
N SER A 61 6.88 8.60 3.96
CA SER A 61 6.64 9.40 5.17
C SER A 61 5.24 9.12 5.72
N GLU A 62 5.17 8.94 7.03
CA GLU A 62 3.92 8.66 7.73
C GLU A 62 3.22 9.96 8.14
N LEU A 63 1.89 9.97 7.99
CA LEU A 63 1.04 10.99 8.59
C LEU A 63 0.75 10.63 10.05
N SER A 64 0.70 11.64 10.92
CA SER A 64 0.26 11.42 12.30
C SER A 64 -1.23 11.09 12.35
N ASN A 65 -1.65 10.34 13.38
CA ASN A 65 -3.05 9.94 13.56
C ASN A 65 -4.00 11.15 13.54
N ASN A 66 -3.61 12.28 14.15
CA ASN A 66 -4.41 13.50 14.17
C ASN A 66 -4.59 14.10 12.76
N VAL A 67 -3.53 14.08 11.94
CA VAL A 67 -3.60 14.54 10.55
C VAL A 67 -4.50 13.60 9.73
N VAL A 68 -4.36 12.28 9.90
CA VAL A 68 -5.20 11.30 9.21
C VAL A 68 -6.68 11.50 9.57
N THR A 69 -7.01 11.60 10.85
CA THR A 69 -8.39 11.86 11.31
C THR A 69 -8.94 13.16 10.72
N ALA A 70 -8.17 14.25 10.72
CA ALA A 70 -8.61 15.50 10.10
C ALA A 70 -8.80 15.38 8.58
N ARG A 71 -7.97 14.60 7.89
CA ARG A 71 -8.07 14.38 6.43
C ARG A 71 -9.25 13.49 6.06
N ILE A 72 -9.59 12.51 6.90
CA ILE A 72 -10.80 11.69 6.74
C ILE A 72 -12.03 12.60 6.66
N GLU A 73 -12.16 13.55 7.59
CA GLU A 73 -13.25 14.55 7.60
C GLU A 73 -13.21 15.46 6.37
N GLN A 74 -12.06 16.08 6.10
CA GLN A 74 -11.91 17.05 5.00
C GLN A 74 -12.18 16.45 3.62
N ARG A 75 -11.81 15.18 3.42
CA ARG A 75 -11.99 14.45 2.16
C ARG A 75 -13.25 13.57 2.15
N LYS A 76 -14.06 13.60 3.22
CA LYS A 76 -15.30 12.84 3.37
C LYS A 76 -15.10 11.34 3.12
N LEU A 77 -14.06 10.76 3.73
CA LEU A 77 -13.73 9.33 3.57
C LEU A 77 -14.60 8.42 4.45
N MET A 78 -15.41 8.98 5.34
CA MET A 78 -16.34 8.25 6.21
C MET A 78 -17.38 7.48 5.40
N GLY A 79 -17.80 6.30 5.88
CA GLY A 79 -18.82 5.49 5.24
C GLY A 79 -18.39 4.81 3.93
N ARG A 80 -17.13 4.94 3.52
CA ARG A 80 -16.57 4.35 2.30
C ARG A 80 -16.18 2.87 2.44
N GLY A 81 -16.32 2.31 3.65
CA GLY A 81 -16.01 0.91 3.94
C GLY A 81 -14.52 0.59 4.02
N ILE A 82 -13.69 1.59 4.38
CA ILE A 82 -12.26 1.45 4.63
C ILE A 82 -11.96 1.64 6.13
N GLY A 83 -10.92 0.98 6.63
CA GLY A 83 -10.43 1.12 8.00
C GLY A 83 -9.49 2.31 8.19
N PHE A 84 -9.08 2.55 9.45
CA PHE A 84 -8.15 3.62 9.78
C PHE A 84 -6.74 3.37 9.21
N VAL A 85 -6.30 2.11 9.18
CA VAL A 85 -5.04 1.72 8.54
C VAL A 85 -5.08 2.03 7.04
N ASP A 86 -6.14 1.60 6.34
CA ASP A 86 -6.35 1.93 4.92
C ASP A 86 -6.28 3.44 4.65
N ALA A 87 -6.90 4.24 5.53
CA ALA A 87 -6.84 5.70 5.45
C ALA A 87 -5.41 6.23 5.62
N HIS A 88 -4.63 5.70 6.57
CA HIS A 88 -3.20 6.02 6.70
C HIS A 88 -2.43 5.76 5.39
N LEU A 89 -2.66 4.59 4.78
CA LEU A 89 -1.94 4.19 3.57
C LEU A 89 -2.26 5.10 2.39
N VAL A 90 -3.55 5.23 2.05
CA VAL A 90 -3.96 5.99 0.87
C VAL A 90 -3.65 7.49 1.02
N LEU A 91 -3.78 8.06 2.22
CA LEU A 91 -3.44 9.46 2.47
C LEU A 91 -1.94 9.72 2.43
N SER A 92 -1.11 8.77 2.87
CA SER A 92 0.34 8.88 2.73
C SER A 92 0.75 8.90 1.25
N ALA A 93 0.10 8.07 0.42
CA ALA A 93 0.30 8.10 -1.03
C ALA A 93 -0.14 9.43 -1.66
N VAL A 94 -1.23 10.03 -1.17
CA VAL A 94 -1.70 11.35 -1.63
C VAL A 94 -0.72 12.48 -1.25
N GLU A 95 -0.10 12.41 -0.08
CA GLU A 95 0.81 13.47 0.40
C GLU A 95 2.14 13.48 -0.37
N ARG A 96 2.65 12.32 -0.77
CA ARG A 96 3.89 12.21 -1.55
C ARG A 96 3.62 12.31 -3.04
N LYS A 97 4.15 13.35 -3.69
CA LYS A 97 4.12 13.50 -5.16
C LYS A 97 4.60 12.25 -5.88
N ASP A 98 4.00 11.98 -7.05
CA ASP A 98 4.36 10.88 -7.97
C ASP A 98 4.33 9.48 -7.33
N THR A 99 3.45 9.31 -6.33
CA THR A 99 3.18 8.02 -5.68
C THR A 99 1.85 7.47 -6.16
N ARG A 100 1.86 6.22 -6.63
CA ARG A 100 0.65 5.44 -6.85
C ARG A 100 0.39 4.51 -5.67
N PHE A 101 -0.86 4.13 -5.48
CA PHE A 101 -1.32 3.27 -4.41
C PHE A 101 -1.86 1.96 -4.98
N TRP A 102 -1.19 0.85 -4.71
CA TRP A 102 -1.55 -0.46 -5.22
C TRP A 102 -2.20 -1.30 -4.11
N THR A 103 -3.46 -1.66 -4.32
CA THR A 103 -4.24 -2.54 -3.44
C THR A 103 -5.10 -3.47 -4.29
N ARG A 104 -5.39 -4.67 -3.77
CA ARG A 104 -6.39 -5.59 -4.34
C ARG A 104 -7.76 -5.47 -3.65
N ASP A 105 -7.88 -4.68 -2.58
CA ASP A 105 -9.18 -4.37 -2.00
C ASP A 105 -9.96 -3.42 -2.91
N ARG A 106 -11.14 -3.87 -3.37
CA ARG A 106 -11.98 -3.12 -4.31
C ARG A 106 -12.46 -1.78 -3.77
N ARG A 107 -12.81 -1.70 -2.48
CA ARG A 107 -13.32 -0.45 -1.87
C ARG A 107 -12.18 0.54 -1.70
N LEU A 108 -11.03 0.08 -1.25
CA LEU A 108 -9.85 0.92 -1.09
C LEU A 108 -9.30 1.37 -2.44
N HIS A 109 -9.32 0.50 -3.46
CA HIS A 109 -8.96 0.88 -4.83
C HIS A 109 -9.86 2.01 -5.35
N GLN A 110 -11.18 1.93 -5.14
CA GLN A 110 -12.10 3.01 -5.52
C GLN A 110 -11.78 4.32 -4.79
N VAL A 111 -11.47 4.28 -3.49
CA VAL A 111 -11.03 5.46 -2.74
C VAL A 111 -9.73 6.04 -3.31
N ALA A 112 -8.74 5.20 -3.61
CA ALA A 112 -7.51 5.63 -4.25
C ALA A 112 -7.74 6.23 -5.64
N GLY A 113 -8.71 5.71 -6.40
CA GLY A 113 -9.12 6.22 -7.70
C GLY A 113 -9.72 7.62 -7.60
N ASP A 114 -10.68 7.81 -6.69
CA ASP A 114 -11.30 9.11 -6.42
C ASP A 114 -10.28 10.15 -5.92
N LEU A 115 -9.22 9.70 -5.25
CA LEU A 115 -8.11 10.53 -4.79
C LEU A 115 -7.00 10.73 -5.84
N GLY A 116 -7.12 10.12 -7.02
CA GLY A 116 -6.19 10.28 -8.14
C GLY A 116 -4.87 9.51 -8.00
N VAL A 117 -4.76 8.59 -7.05
CA VAL A 117 -3.51 7.86 -6.73
C VAL A 117 -3.58 6.36 -7.04
N ALA A 118 -4.73 5.78 -7.39
CA ALA A 118 -4.85 4.33 -7.64
C ALA A 118 -3.82 3.83 -8.67
N PHE A 119 -3.02 2.83 -8.33
CA PHE A 119 -2.22 2.11 -9.32
C PHE A 119 -3.18 1.31 -10.21
N VAL A 120 -3.07 1.51 -11.53
CA VAL A 120 -3.80 0.72 -12.51
C VAL A 120 -2.85 -0.34 -13.01
N GLU A 121 -3.24 -1.58 -12.81
CA GLU A 121 -2.56 -2.70 -13.43
C GLU A 121 -2.88 -2.64 -14.93
N ASP A 122 -1.89 -2.37 -15.77
CA ASP A 122 -2.08 -2.48 -17.22
C ASP A 122 -2.38 -3.96 -17.53
N ASP A 123 -3.63 -4.26 -17.87
CA ASP A 123 -4.00 -5.52 -18.48
C ASP A 123 -3.18 -5.63 -19.76
N GLY A 124 -2.16 -6.48 -19.76
CA GLY A 124 -1.25 -6.70 -20.87
C GLY A 124 -1.95 -7.38 -22.05
N ASN A 125 -2.97 -6.73 -22.59
CA ASN A 125 -3.64 -7.08 -23.82
C ASN A 125 -3.14 -6.12 -24.90
N GLY A 126 -1.90 -6.35 -25.31
CA GLY A 126 -1.26 -5.84 -26.52
C GLY A 126 -0.57 -6.99 -27.22
#